data_AF-A0A955J3S5-F1
#
_entry.id   AF-A0A955J3S5-F1
#
_cell.length_a   1.000
_cell.length_b   1.000
_cell.length_c   1.000
_cell.angle_alpha   90.00
_cell.angle_beta   90.00
_cell.angle_gamma   90.00
#
_symmetry.space_group_name_H-M   'P 1'
#
loop_
_entity.id
_entity.type
_entity.pdbx_description
1 polymer ?
#
loop_
_entity_poly.entity_id
_entity_poly.type
_entity_poly.pdbx_seq_one_letter_code
_entity_poly.pdbx_strand_id
1 'polypeptide(L)'
;YQRLLDALLEPAYQDRYAPALIERLRSAAYVHDFVREDVESGRIDRAILAGAVAAAETGFDPTDTWGDLHRLHLDHAIGRVPVLGRGYRFGDIPSPGTLTTIQKAAHRVTGERHGVTYGQDARHISDLSDMDANHFVILGGQDGWLGSAHFLDQIPLWQSGEMIRVPLRESSVRAWAARVIRVEAGAP
;
A
#
# COMPACT_ATOMS: atom_id res chain seq x y z
N TYR A 1 -15.20 -8.42 0.45
CA TYR A 1 -14.75 -8.60 -0.95
C TYR A 1 -14.23 -10.01 -1.25
N GLN A 2 -13.13 -10.49 -0.64
CA GLN A 2 -12.66 -11.86 -0.84
C GLN A 2 -13.76 -12.89 -0.60
N ARG A 3 -14.53 -12.73 0.50
CA ARG A 3 -15.70 -13.58 0.80
C ARG A 3 -16.75 -13.63 -0.32
N LEU A 4 -16.95 -12.52 -1.04
CA LEU A 4 -17.88 -12.48 -2.18
C LEU A 4 -17.34 -13.33 -3.32
N LEU A 5 -16.07 -13.17 -3.69
CA LEU A 5 -15.46 -14.04 -4.68
C LEU A 5 -15.45 -15.50 -4.23
N ASP A 6 -15.19 -15.76 -2.96
CA ASP A 6 -15.15 -17.13 -2.45
C ASP A 6 -16.49 -17.83 -2.55
N ALA A 7 -17.58 -17.10 -2.28
CA ALA A 7 -18.94 -17.59 -2.40
C ALA A 7 -19.47 -17.58 -3.84
N LEU A 8 -18.86 -16.79 -4.74
CA LEU A 8 -19.34 -16.59 -6.12
C LEU A 8 -18.65 -17.50 -7.13
N LEU A 9 -17.32 -17.63 -7.06
CA LEU A 9 -16.54 -18.21 -8.17
C LEU A 9 -16.91 -19.66 -8.46
N GLU A 10 -17.03 -20.50 -7.43
CA GLU A 10 -17.38 -21.91 -7.65
C GLU A 10 -18.81 -22.03 -8.22
N PRO A 11 -19.87 -21.47 -7.59
CA PRO A 11 -21.21 -21.58 -8.14
C PRO A 11 -21.38 -20.95 -9.54
N ALA A 12 -20.68 -19.86 -9.83
CA ALA A 12 -20.78 -19.15 -11.11
C ALA A 12 -20.06 -19.86 -12.26
N TYR A 13 -19.04 -20.66 -11.98
CA TYR A 13 -18.12 -21.15 -13.01
C TYR A 13 -17.88 -22.67 -13.04
N GLN A 14 -18.34 -23.43 -12.04
CA GLN A 14 -18.16 -24.89 -11.95
C GLN A 14 -18.62 -25.65 -13.21
N ASP A 15 -19.66 -25.16 -13.89
CA ASP A 15 -20.18 -25.80 -15.12
C ASP A 15 -19.36 -25.45 -16.38
N ARG A 16 -18.50 -24.43 -16.30
CA ARG A 16 -17.72 -23.90 -17.44
C ARG A 16 -16.23 -24.21 -17.34
N TYR A 17 -15.69 -24.29 -16.12
CA TYR A 17 -14.26 -24.39 -15.87
C TYR A 17 -13.93 -25.51 -14.89
N ALA A 18 -12.77 -26.13 -15.08
CA ALA A 18 -12.26 -27.12 -14.14
C ALA A 18 -11.92 -26.46 -12.78
N PRO A 19 -12.05 -27.18 -11.64
CA PRO A 19 -11.78 -26.63 -10.31
C PRO A 19 -10.38 -25.99 -10.17
N ALA A 20 -9.36 -26.56 -10.81
CA ALA A 20 -8.01 -25.99 -10.81
C ALA A 20 -7.92 -24.61 -11.47
N LEU A 21 -8.75 -24.33 -12.48
CA LEU A 21 -8.82 -23.02 -13.11
C LEU A 21 -9.60 -22.03 -12.22
N ILE A 22 -10.69 -22.47 -11.58
CA ILE A 22 -11.45 -21.65 -10.63
C ILE A 22 -10.54 -21.21 -9.47
N GLU A 23 -9.71 -22.11 -8.96
CA GLU A 23 -8.75 -21.78 -7.90
C GLU A 23 -7.67 -20.79 -8.38
N ARG A 24 -7.21 -20.91 -9.63
CA ARG A 24 -6.32 -19.90 -10.23
C ARG A 24 -7.01 -18.55 -10.40
N LEU A 25 -8.29 -18.52 -10.75
CA LEU A 25 -9.06 -17.29 -10.87
C LEU A 25 -9.16 -16.57 -9.52
N ARG A 26 -9.32 -17.31 -8.40
CA ARG A 26 -9.39 -16.74 -7.04
C ARG A 26 -8.21 -15.83 -6.69
N SER A 27 -7.02 -16.12 -7.23
CA SER A 27 -5.79 -15.36 -6.97
C SER A 27 -5.38 -14.43 -8.13
N ALA A 28 -6.17 -14.36 -9.21
CA ALA A 28 -5.83 -13.58 -10.38
C ALA A 28 -6.11 -12.08 -10.17
N ALA A 29 -5.15 -11.22 -10.54
CA ALA A 29 -5.24 -9.77 -10.37
C ALA A 29 -6.44 -9.11 -11.10
N TYR A 30 -6.97 -9.77 -12.15
CA TYR A 30 -8.03 -9.25 -13.01
C TYR A 30 -9.35 -10.04 -12.91
N VAL A 31 -9.48 -10.94 -11.92
CA VAL A 31 -10.70 -11.75 -11.76
C VAL A 31 -11.94 -10.88 -11.63
N HIS A 32 -11.79 -9.66 -11.13
CA HIS A 32 -12.88 -8.71 -10.93
C HIS A 32 -13.43 -8.14 -12.22
N ASP A 33 -12.55 -7.81 -13.18
CA ASP A 33 -12.99 -7.31 -14.48
C ASP A 33 -13.73 -8.42 -15.23
N PHE A 34 -13.23 -9.66 -15.13
CA PHE A 34 -13.87 -10.84 -15.70
C PHE A 34 -15.25 -11.12 -15.08
N VAL A 35 -15.32 -11.15 -13.74
CA VAL A 35 -16.60 -11.33 -13.01
C VAL A 35 -17.56 -10.18 -13.30
N ARG A 36 -17.09 -8.93 -13.34
CA ARG A 36 -17.93 -7.77 -13.66
C ARG A 36 -18.55 -7.93 -15.04
N GLU A 37 -17.76 -8.26 -16.05
CA GLU A 37 -18.26 -8.44 -17.41
C GLU A 37 -19.31 -9.56 -17.49
N ASP A 38 -19.08 -10.67 -16.80
CA ASP A 38 -20.02 -11.80 -16.75
C ASP A 38 -21.31 -11.44 -15.99
N VAL A 39 -21.24 -10.61 -14.94
CA VAL A 39 -22.43 -10.06 -14.28
C VAL A 39 -23.19 -9.10 -15.21
N GLU A 40 -22.49 -8.14 -15.84
CA GLU A 40 -23.08 -7.11 -16.69
C GLU A 40 -23.73 -7.70 -17.96
N SER A 41 -23.12 -8.74 -18.53
CA SER A 41 -23.65 -9.47 -19.68
C SER A 41 -24.73 -10.51 -19.32
N GLY A 42 -25.01 -10.71 -18.02
CA GLY A 42 -26.00 -11.68 -17.55
C GLY A 42 -25.57 -13.15 -17.67
N ARG A 43 -24.26 -13.42 -17.82
CA ARG A 43 -23.70 -14.77 -17.81
C ARG A 43 -23.70 -15.41 -16.42
N ILE A 44 -23.77 -14.61 -15.36
CA ILE A 44 -23.95 -15.06 -13.99
C ILE A 44 -25.41 -14.90 -13.57
N ASP A 45 -26.02 -16.01 -13.14
CA ASP A 45 -27.40 -16.02 -12.65
C ASP A 45 -27.58 -15.10 -11.42
N ARG A 46 -28.68 -14.34 -11.39
CA ARG A 46 -28.94 -13.37 -10.31
C ARG A 46 -29.13 -14.02 -8.95
N ALA A 47 -29.68 -15.22 -8.87
CA ALA A 47 -29.84 -15.96 -7.63
C ALA A 47 -28.49 -16.44 -7.09
N ILE A 48 -27.57 -16.85 -7.97
CA ILE A 48 -26.18 -17.17 -7.61
C ILE A 48 -25.50 -15.92 -7.02
N LEU A 49 -25.61 -14.78 -7.72
CA LEU A 49 -25.04 -13.52 -7.24
C LEU A 49 -25.63 -13.10 -5.88
N ALA A 50 -26.96 -13.18 -5.72
CA ALA A 50 -27.64 -12.86 -4.47
C ALA A 50 -27.21 -13.77 -3.32
N GLY A 51 -27.08 -15.08 -3.57
CA GLY A 51 -26.57 -16.03 -2.59
C GLY A 51 -25.13 -15.74 -2.16
N ALA A 52 -24.28 -15.38 -3.12
CA ALA A 52 -22.89 -15.01 -2.84
C ALA A 52 -22.78 -13.71 -2.02
N VAL A 53 -23.65 -12.71 -2.28
CA VAL A 53 -23.73 -11.48 -1.49
C VAL A 53 -24.14 -11.79 -0.05
N ALA A 54 -25.23 -12.54 0.15
CA ALA A 54 -25.70 -12.90 1.49
C ALA A 54 -24.64 -13.70 2.29
N ALA A 55 -23.93 -14.62 1.62
CA ALA A 55 -22.83 -15.34 2.23
C ALA A 55 -21.67 -14.41 2.64
N ALA A 56 -21.35 -13.42 1.80
CA ALA A 56 -20.26 -12.47 2.05
C ALA A 56 -20.55 -11.45 3.16
N GLU A 57 -21.82 -11.12 3.39
CA GLU A 57 -22.30 -10.28 4.50
C GLU A 57 -22.11 -10.98 5.85
N THR A 58 -22.13 -12.31 5.87
CA THR A 58 -21.91 -13.08 7.09
C THR A 58 -20.47 -12.86 7.59
N GLY A 59 -20.33 -12.30 8.80
CA GLY A 59 -19.01 -11.97 9.40
C GLY A 59 -18.40 -10.66 8.92
N PHE A 60 -19.19 -9.79 8.26
CA PHE A 60 -18.85 -8.39 8.05
C PHE A 60 -19.32 -7.58 9.26
N ASP A 61 -18.41 -6.87 9.92
CA ASP A 61 -18.77 -5.84 10.89
C ASP A 61 -18.94 -4.50 10.14
N PRO A 62 -20.14 -3.93 10.08
CA PRO A 62 -20.37 -2.66 9.38
C PRO A 62 -19.70 -1.47 10.06
N THR A 63 -19.16 -1.63 11.26
CA THR A 63 -18.40 -0.60 11.97
C THR A 63 -16.92 -0.57 11.58
N ASP A 64 -16.39 -1.63 10.97
CA ASP A 64 -15.01 -1.67 10.50
C ASP A 64 -14.82 -0.68 9.34
N THR A 65 -13.80 0.18 9.46
CA THR A 65 -13.36 1.02 8.35
C THR A 65 -12.30 0.29 7.51
N TRP A 66 -12.11 0.73 6.27
CA TRP A 66 -11.02 0.23 5.44
C TRP A 66 -9.66 0.36 6.14
N GLY A 67 -9.45 1.46 6.87
CA GLY A 67 -8.23 1.70 7.62
C GLY A 67 -8.04 0.76 8.80
N ASP A 68 -9.08 0.17 9.37
CA ASP A 68 -8.96 -0.80 10.46
C ASP A 68 -8.42 -2.14 9.96
N LEU A 69 -8.82 -2.52 8.74
CA LEU A 69 -8.41 -3.74 8.07
C LEU A 69 -7.09 -3.57 7.30
N HIS A 70 -6.92 -2.52 6.52
CA HIS A 70 -5.77 -2.32 5.63
C HIS A 70 -4.72 -1.41 6.25
N ARG A 71 -3.56 -1.98 6.57
CA ARG A 71 -2.56 -1.36 7.44
C ARG A 71 -1.21 -1.22 6.76
N LEU A 72 -0.60 -0.06 6.91
CA LEU A 72 0.81 0.12 6.60
C LEU A 72 1.64 -0.20 7.84
N HIS A 73 2.46 -1.24 7.75
CA HIS A 73 3.42 -1.58 8.78
C HIS A 73 4.75 -0.92 8.49
N LEU A 74 5.26 -0.15 9.46
CA LEU A 74 6.61 0.38 9.44
C LEU A 74 7.44 -0.51 10.33
N ASP A 75 8.12 -1.50 9.77
CA ASP A 75 8.96 -2.42 10.50
C ASP A 75 10.25 -2.75 9.75
N HIS A 76 11.28 -3.12 10.51
CA HIS A 76 12.50 -3.68 9.96
C HIS A 76 12.36 -5.20 9.86
N ALA A 77 13.13 -5.86 8.97
CA ALA A 77 13.07 -7.31 8.79
C ALA A 77 13.30 -8.10 10.10
N ILE A 78 14.15 -7.57 10.99
CA ILE A 78 14.41 -8.12 12.34
C ILE A 78 13.15 -8.08 13.23
N GLY A 79 12.16 -7.24 12.92
CA GLY A 79 10.88 -7.17 13.60
C GLY A 79 10.08 -8.48 13.58
N ARG A 80 10.42 -9.41 12.69
CA ARG A 80 9.83 -10.75 12.61
C ARG A 80 10.43 -11.75 13.60
N VAL A 81 11.56 -11.44 14.23
CA VAL A 81 12.19 -12.31 15.22
C VAL A 81 11.33 -12.40 16.49
N PRO A 82 10.93 -13.60 16.94
CA PRO A 82 10.16 -13.77 18.18
C PRO A 82 10.90 -13.16 19.38
N VAL A 83 10.13 -12.57 20.31
CA VAL A 83 10.61 -11.93 21.56
C VAL A 83 11.46 -10.66 21.34
N LEU A 84 12.45 -10.68 20.46
CA LEU A 84 13.41 -9.59 20.23
C LEU A 84 12.95 -8.55 19.20
N GLY A 85 12.05 -8.93 18.28
CA GLY A 85 11.64 -8.10 17.15
C GLY A 85 10.77 -6.89 17.52
N ARG A 86 10.23 -6.81 18.74
CA ARG A 86 9.29 -5.73 19.12
C ARG A 86 9.91 -4.33 18.98
N GLY A 87 11.20 -4.17 19.28
CA GLY A 87 11.91 -2.89 19.14
C GLY A 87 12.14 -2.45 17.68
N TYR A 88 11.83 -3.31 16.73
CA TYR A 88 12.02 -3.10 15.29
C TYR A 88 10.70 -2.94 14.54
N ARG A 89 9.60 -2.73 15.27
CA ARG A 89 8.26 -2.41 14.74
C ARG A 89 7.92 -0.99 15.18
N PHE A 90 7.84 -0.09 14.22
CA PHE A 90 7.78 1.35 14.45
C PHE A 90 6.39 1.94 14.25
N GLY A 91 5.56 1.28 13.44
CA GLY A 91 4.23 1.80 13.15
C GLY A 91 3.29 0.74 12.60
N ASP A 92 2.03 0.89 12.98
CA ASP A 92 0.90 0.18 12.38
C ASP A 92 -0.16 1.23 12.11
N ILE A 93 -0.25 1.68 10.86
CA ILE A 93 -0.95 2.90 10.47
C ILE A 93 -2.10 2.54 9.51
N PRO A 94 -3.30 3.14 9.62
CA PRO A 94 -4.36 2.94 8.63
C PRO A 94 -3.86 3.36 7.23
N SER A 95 -3.98 2.50 6.23
CA SER A 95 -3.57 2.80 4.86
C SER A 95 -4.77 2.98 3.94
N PRO A 96 -4.95 4.15 3.31
CA PRO A 96 -5.85 4.28 2.17
C PRO A 96 -5.30 3.52 0.95
N GLY A 97 -6.14 3.43 -0.07
CA GLY A 97 -5.77 2.86 -1.36
C GLY A 97 -5.75 1.33 -1.39
N THR A 98 -5.48 0.80 -2.57
CA THR A 98 -5.51 -0.63 -2.89
C THR A 98 -4.44 -0.94 -3.96
N LEU A 99 -4.49 -2.16 -4.49
CA LEU A 99 -3.75 -2.59 -5.66
C LEU A 99 -4.12 -1.86 -6.97
N THR A 100 -5.25 -1.15 -7.06
CA THR A 100 -5.73 -0.50 -8.31
C THR A 100 -5.94 1.01 -8.20
N THR A 101 -5.78 1.61 -7.01
CA THR A 101 -5.90 3.06 -6.84
C THR A 101 -4.59 3.78 -7.15
N ILE A 102 -4.67 5.08 -7.43
CA ILE A 102 -3.49 5.96 -7.60
C ILE A 102 -2.59 5.91 -6.37
N GLN A 103 -3.20 5.99 -5.17
CA GLN A 103 -2.50 5.70 -3.93
C GLN A 103 -2.21 4.19 -3.85
N LYS A 104 -1.10 3.76 -4.45
CA LYS A 104 -0.77 2.34 -4.57
C LYS A 104 -0.44 1.76 -3.19
N ALA A 105 -1.28 0.85 -2.72
CA ALA A 105 -1.13 0.17 -1.43
C ALA A 105 -1.64 -1.27 -1.60
N ALA A 106 -0.88 -2.07 -2.34
CA ALA A 106 -1.24 -3.44 -2.67
C ALA A 106 -1.25 -4.32 -1.41
N HIS A 107 -2.13 -5.31 -1.41
CA HIS A 107 -2.30 -6.28 -0.35
C HIS A 107 -2.77 -7.61 -0.94
N ARG A 108 -2.71 -8.67 -0.12
CA ARG A 108 -3.40 -9.92 -0.43
C ARG A 108 -4.91 -9.68 -0.44
N VAL A 109 -5.63 -10.28 -1.38
CA VAL A 109 -7.10 -10.22 -1.38
C VAL A 109 -7.61 -11.01 -0.17
N THR A 110 -8.17 -10.30 0.82
CA THR A 110 -8.64 -10.87 2.09
C THR A 110 -9.72 -9.99 2.71
N GLY A 111 -10.57 -10.57 3.55
CA GLY A 111 -11.53 -9.85 4.39
C GLY A 111 -11.04 -9.59 5.83
N GLU A 112 -9.90 -10.17 6.20
CA GLU A 112 -9.28 -10.00 7.52
C GLU A 112 -8.38 -8.77 7.55
N ARG A 113 -7.93 -8.36 8.74
CA ARG A 113 -6.88 -7.35 8.88
C ARG A 113 -5.59 -7.79 8.18
N HIS A 114 -4.99 -6.91 7.38
CA HIS A 114 -3.87 -7.21 6.51
C HIS A 114 -2.94 -6.00 6.31
N GLY A 115 -1.69 -6.32 5.96
CA GLY A 115 -0.67 -5.32 5.68
C GLY A 115 -0.58 -4.96 4.19
N VAL A 116 -0.19 -3.72 3.91
CA VAL A 116 0.36 -3.31 2.61
C VAL A 116 1.62 -4.14 2.35
N THR A 117 1.69 -4.78 1.18
CA THR A 117 2.83 -5.62 0.78
C THR A 117 3.71 -4.94 -0.27
N TYR A 118 3.15 -4.00 -1.03
CA TYR A 118 3.84 -3.26 -2.07
C TYR A 118 3.10 -1.95 -2.35
N GLY A 119 3.82 -0.85 -2.57
CA GLY A 119 3.17 0.44 -2.79
C GLY A 119 4.16 1.56 -3.07
N GLN A 120 3.63 2.77 -3.03
CA GLN A 120 4.42 4.01 -3.06
C GLN A 120 5.38 4.10 -1.86
N ASP A 121 6.63 4.44 -2.14
CA ASP A 121 7.71 4.68 -1.18
C ASP A 121 8.23 6.13 -1.25
N ALA A 122 7.88 6.87 -2.30
CA ALA A 122 8.17 8.28 -2.47
C ALA A 122 7.02 9.00 -3.21
N ARG A 123 6.87 10.30 -2.93
CA ARG A 123 6.06 11.23 -3.73
C ARG A 123 6.93 12.44 -4.05
N HIS A 124 6.87 12.91 -5.30
CA HIS A 124 7.53 14.16 -5.67
C HIS A 124 6.71 14.98 -6.65
N ILE A 125 6.91 16.30 -6.59
CA ILE A 125 6.41 17.28 -7.55
C ILE A 125 7.56 18.26 -7.84
N SER A 126 7.93 18.43 -9.10
CA SER A 126 8.96 19.37 -9.53
C SER A 126 8.39 20.33 -10.57
N ASP A 127 8.44 21.62 -10.28
CA ASP A 127 8.12 22.66 -11.25
C ASP A 127 9.32 22.90 -12.18
N LEU A 128 9.17 22.52 -13.45
CA LEU A 128 10.25 22.67 -14.44
C LEU A 128 10.53 24.13 -14.81
N SER A 129 9.67 25.07 -14.42
CA SER A 129 9.90 26.51 -14.60
C SER A 129 10.70 27.16 -13.46
N ASP A 130 10.77 26.52 -12.29
CA ASP A 130 11.54 27.00 -11.14
C ASP A 130 12.35 25.87 -10.48
N MET A 131 13.67 25.90 -10.67
CA MET A 131 14.61 24.91 -10.09
C MET A 131 14.57 24.81 -8.56
N ASP A 132 14.01 25.78 -7.84
CA ASP A 132 13.90 25.71 -6.38
C ASP A 132 12.50 25.31 -5.89
N ALA A 133 11.56 25.02 -6.79
CA ALA A 133 10.20 24.58 -6.49
C ALA A 133 10.05 23.07 -6.72
N ASN A 134 10.78 22.30 -5.91
CA ASN A 134 10.64 20.84 -5.85
C ASN A 134 10.16 20.43 -4.48
N HIS A 135 9.24 19.47 -4.45
CA HIS A 135 8.60 18.97 -3.25
C HIS A 135 8.76 17.46 -3.20
N PHE A 136 9.30 16.94 -2.10
CA PHE A 136 9.57 15.52 -1.91
C PHE A 136 9.07 15.06 -0.54
N VAL A 137 8.58 13.82 -0.49
CA VAL A 137 8.41 13.07 0.74
C VAL A 137 8.69 11.61 0.46
N ILE A 138 9.41 10.95 1.35
CA ILE A 138 9.63 9.51 1.30
C ILE A 138 8.96 8.82 2.48
N LEU A 139 8.61 7.56 2.30
CA LEU A 139 8.06 6.75 3.36
C LEU A 139 9.18 6.40 4.36
N GLY A 140 9.18 7.09 5.51
CA GLY A 140 10.17 6.92 6.57
C GLY A 140 10.96 8.21 6.77
N GLY A 141 12.22 8.19 6.36
CA GLY A 141 13.14 9.31 6.44
C GLY A 141 14.43 9.03 5.68
N GLN A 142 15.30 10.02 5.54
CA GLN A 142 16.47 9.98 4.65
C GLN A 142 17.67 9.19 5.23
N ASP A 143 17.57 8.70 6.46
CA ASP A 143 18.65 7.96 7.11
C ASP A 143 18.18 6.56 7.52
N GLY A 144 18.82 5.52 7.00
CA GLY A 144 18.51 4.12 7.34
C GLY A 144 19.03 3.67 8.71
N TRP A 145 19.79 4.51 9.42
CA TRP A 145 20.35 4.15 10.72
C TRP A 145 19.28 4.16 11.83
N LEU A 146 19.12 3.02 12.51
CA LEU A 146 18.20 2.90 13.64
C LEU A 146 18.58 3.85 14.77
N GLY A 147 17.64 4.72 15.16
CA GLY A 147 17.85 5.75 16.17
C GLY A 147 18.32 7.10 15.62
N SER A 148 18.52 7.21 14.29
CA SER A 148 18.71 8.51 13.65
C SER A 148 17.47 9.39 13.81
N ALA A 149 17.68 10.69 13.98
CA ALA A 149 16.61 11.68 13.95
C ALA A 149 15.88 11.68 12.59
N HIS A 150 16.54 11.23 11.52
CA HIS A 150 16.00 11.19 10.15
C HIS A 150 15.57 9.79 9.71
N PHE A 151 15.31 8.86 10.64
CA PHE A 151 14.87 7.49 10.32
C PHE A 151 13.38 7.43 9.94
N LEU A 152 12.53 8.18 10.64
CA LEU A 152 11.06 8.18 10.45
C LEU A 152 10.46 9.59 10.50
N ASP A 153 11.28 10.63 10.36
CA ASP A 153 10.87 12.04 10.51
C ASP A 153 9.88 12.51 9.43
N GLN A 154 9.81 11.83 8.29
CA GLN A 154 8.87 12.15 7.22
C GLN A 154 7.54 11.40 7.31
N ILE A 155 7.37 10.46 8.26
CA ILE A 155 6.10 9.73 8.42
C ILE A 155 4.91 10.67 8.69
N PRO A 156 5.00 11.69 9.58
CA PRO A 156 3.90 12.63 9.76
C PRO A 156 3.52 13.37 8.48
N LEU A 157 4.52 13.84 7.70
CA LEU A 157 4.31 14.51 6.41
C LEU A 157 3.66 13.57 5.40
N TRP A 158 4.13 12.32 5.36
CA TRP A 158 3.56 11.28 4.50
C TRP A 158 2.08 11.04 4.79
N GLN A 159 1.69 11.01 6.07
CA GLN A 159 0.30 10.82 6.51
C GLN A 159 -0.59 12.02 6.22
N SER A 160 -0.08 13.25 6.38
CA SER A 160 -0.82 14.49 6.07
C SER A 160 -0.87 14.83 4.58
N GLY A 161 -0.01 14.19 3.77
CA GLY A 161 0.16 14.52 2.35
C GLY A 161 1.04 15.76 2.11
N GLU A 162 1.72 16.24 3.14
CA GLU A 162 2.68 17.34 3.06
C GLU A 162 4.02 16.86 2.51
N MET A 163 4.83 17.81 2.02
CA MET A 163 6.12 17.53 1.38
C MET A 163 7.16 18.56 1.76
N ILE A 164 8.43 18.13 1.81
CA ILE A 164 9.58 18.99 2.05
C ILE A 164 9.94 19.70 0.75
N ARG A 165 10.04 21.02 0.80
CA ARG A 165 10.57 21.80 -0.34
C ARG A 165 12.09 21.68 -0.39
N VAL A 166 12.62 21.21 -1.52
CA VAL A 166 14.06 21.00 -1.76
C VAL A 166 14.52 21.91 -2.91
N PRO A 167 15.36 22.91 -2.63
CA PRO A 167 15.94 23.74 -3.68
C PRO A 167 17.02 22.97 -4.47
N LEU A 168 17.31 23.40 -5.70
CA LEU A 168 18.37 22.81 -6.54
C LEU A 168 19.42 23.82 -7.00
N ARG A 169 19.16 25.13 -6.94
CA ARG A 169 20.19 26.13 -7.21
C ARG A 169 21.23 26.09 -6.11
N GLU A 170 22.51 26.10 -6.48
CA GLU A 170 23.61 25.95 -5.52
C GLU A 170 23.52 26.97 -4.37
N SER A 171 23.25 28.24 -4.68
CA SER A 171 23.08 29.29 -3.67
C SER A 171 21.93 28.99 -2.70
N SER A 172 20.80 28.51 -3.22
CA SER A 172 19.61 28.18 -2.45
C SER A 172 19.83 26.94 -1.58
N VAL A 173 20.49 25.91 -2.12
CA VAL A 173 20.88 24.71 -1.38
C VAL A 173 21.82 25.06 -0.23
N ARG A 174 22.84 25.90 -0.48
CA ARG A 174 23.77 26.33 0.56
C ARG A 174 23.08 27.11 1.69
N ALA A 175 22.07 27.92 1.37
CA ALA A 175 21.29 28.67 2.35
C ALA A 175 20.30 27.78 3.13
N TRP A 176 19.75 26.75 2.48
CA TRP A 176 18.77 25.83 3.07
C TRP A 176 19.41 24.73 3.93
N ALA A 177 20.65 24.33 3.62
CA ALA A 177 21.30 23.19 4.25
C ALA A 177 21.48 23.35 5.77
N ALA A 178 20.93 22.42 6.54
CA ALA A 178 21.16 22.34 7.98
C ALA A 178 22.61 21.94 8.34
N ARG A 179 23.29 21.20 7.45
CA ARG A 179 24.68 20.76 7.64
C ARG A 179 25.40 20.66 6.30
N VAL A 180 26.66 21.08 6.28
CA VAL A 180 27.56 20.93 5.12
C VAL A 180 28.74 20.06 5.52
N ILE A 181 28.99 19.01 4.75
CA ILE A 181 30.15 18.13 4.91
C ILE A 181 31.11 18.42 3.76
N ARG A 182 32.39 18.63 4.08
CA ARG A 182 33.48 18.74 3.09
C ARG A 182 34.30 17.46 3.15
N VAL A 183 34.49 16.85 2.00
CA VAL A 183 35.32 15.66 1.85
C VAL A 183 36.59 16.09 1.13
N GLU A 184 37.72 15.84 1.76
CA GLU A 184 39.04 16.14 1.22
C GLU A 184 39.68 14.83 0.72
N ALA A 185 40.57 14.93 -0.27
CA ALA A 185 41.32 13.77 -0.70
C ALA A 185 42.24 13.30 0.44
N GLY A 186 42.27 12.00 0.72
CA GLY A 186 43.25 11.42 1.63
C GLY A 186 44.66 11.65 1.09
N ALA A 187 45.62 11.96 1.98
CA ALA A 187 47.03 12.02 1.60
C ALA A 187 47.45 10.67 0.99
N PRO A 188 48.29 10.68 -0.07
CA PRO A 188 48.69 9.48 -0.79
C PRO A 188 49.43 8.46 0.07
#